data_AF-U9UZK4-F1
#
_entry.id   AF-U9UZK4-F1
#
_cell.length_a   1.000
_cell.length_b   1.000
_cell.length_c   1.000
_cell.angle_alpha   90.00
_cell.angle_beta   90.00
_cell.angle_gamma   90.00
#
_symmetry.space_group_name_H-M   'P 1'
#
loop_
_entity.id
_entity.type
_entity.pdbx_description
1 polymer ?
#
loop_
_entity_poly.entity_id
_entity_poly.type
_entity_poly.pdbx_seq_one_letter_code
_entity_poly.pdbx_strand_id
1 'polypeptide(L)'
;MSTIRMKQVSQAINRAWASLDYNTHGGLHATYEYIRQTILNDSSLTDDEKTEAIRESNKDYDRDKIRCNIGTRRICENCNQKCLATLYCEYCVQNYLKARFSNWTSGNNDIDNLIQKCQLETHEPAMIVEWIPYNNLQNIKHLTKGGFSDIYTANWIDGYYIEWDTKKQQLIRFGTQFVVLKELVNVEGASQIWFEEAKSHLNISNKYPRIVKCCGLTQNPSNGNYMLVLNWRDANLREYLQRNHSRLTEFDS
;
A
#
# COMPACT_ATOMS: atom_id res chain seq x y z
N MET A 1 -20.31 -3.48 21.88
CA MET A 1 -19.74 -3.64 20.53
C MET A 1 -19.49 -5.12 20.33
N SER A 2 -20.03 -5.70 19.25
CA SER A 2 -19.78 -7.10 18.92
C SER A 2 -18.33 -7.28 18.45
N THR A 3 -17.76 -8.47 18.63
CA THR A 3 -16.42 -8.77 18.12
C THR A 3 -16.49 -8.95 16.60
N ILE A 4 -15.92 -8.01 15.84
CA ILE A 4 -15.91 -8.03 14.37
C ILE A 4 -15.00 -9.17 13.88
N ARG A 5 -15.54 -10.08 13.06
CA ARG A 5 -14.77 -11.18 12.46
C ARG A 5 -14.13 -10.70 11.15
N MET A 6 -12.93 -10.11 11.23
CA MET A 6 -12.23 -9.54 10.06
C MET A 6 -12.07 -10.53 8.88
N LYS A 7 -11.89 -11.83 9.15
CA LYS A 7 -11.83 -12.84 8.09
C LYS A 7 -13.13 -12.92 7.28
N GLN A 8 -14.28 -12.80 7.92
CA GLN A 8 -15.57 -12.82 7.23
C GLN A 8 -15.83 -11.51 6.48
N VAL A 9 -15.44 -10.37 7.07
CA VAL A 9 -15.46 -9.06 6.40
C VAL A 9 -14.68 -9.13 5.08
N SER A 10 -13.42 -9.59 5.11
CA SER A 10 -12.60 -9.73 3.90
C SER A 10 -13.18 -10.72 2.89
N GLN A 11 -13.75 -11.84 3.36
CA GLN A 11 -14.39 -12.82 2.48
C GLN A 11 -15.63 -12.26 1.79
N ALA A 12 -16.47 -11.51 2.50
CA ALA A 12 -17.66 -10.87 1.93
C ALA A 12 -17.29 -9.82 0.88
N ILE A 13 -16.29 -8.97 1.16
CA ILE A 13 -15.75 -8.02 0.18
C ILE A 13 -15.26 -8.75 -1.07
N ASN A 14 -14.46 -9.82 -0.91
CA ASN A 14 -13.96 -10.60 -2.04
C ASN A 14 -15.09 -11.24 -2.86
N ARG A 15 -16.14 -11.76 -2.20
CA ARG A 15 -17.32 -12.30 -2.90
C ARG A 15 -18.07 -11.23 -3.69
N ALA A 16 -18.25 -10.05 -3.12
CA ALA A 16 -18.90 -8.93 -3.81
C ALA A 16 -18.10 -8.52 -5.06
N TRP A 17 -16.77 -8.46 -4.97
CA TRP A 17 -15.92 -8.19 -6.12
C TRP A 17 -15.96 -9.30 -7.17
N ALA A 18 -16.01 -10.56 -6.74
CA ALA A 18 -16.08 -11.70 -7.65
C ALA A 18 -17.43 -11.81 -8.38
N SER A 19 -18.51 -11.24 -7.83
CA SER A 19 -19.83 -11.23 -8.47
C SER A 19 -20.01 -10.06 -9.46
N LEU A 20 -19.03 -9.15 -9.55
CA LEU A 20 -19.08 -8.02 -10.46
C LEU A 20 -18.91 -8.49 -11.91
N ASP A 21 -19.90 -8.21 -12.76
CA ASP A 21 -19.72 -8.30 -14.20
C ASP A 21 -19.23 -6.96 -14.75
N TYR A 22 -17.96 -6.94 -15.18
CA TYR A 22 -17.30 -5.74 -15.70
C TYR A 22 -17.94 -5.20 -16.99
N ASN A 23 -18.76 -5.99 -17.70
CA ASN A 23 -19.42 -5.55 -18.93
C ASN A 23 -20.72 -4.76 -18.67
N THR A 24 -21.27 -4.83 -17.45
CA THR A 24 -22.60 -4.28 -17.13
C THR A 24 -22.57 -3.04 -16.23
N HIS A 25 -21.44 -2.72 -15.60
CA HIS A 25 -21.36 -1.64 -14.60
C HIS A 25 -20.75 -0.35 -15.18
N GLY A 26 -21.57 0.70 -15.26
CA GLY A 26 -21.31 2.01 -15.89
C GLY A 26 -20.31 2.93 -15.17
N GLY A 27 -19.13 2.42 -14.79
CA GLY A 27 -18.02 3.21 -14.26
C GLY A 27 -17.78 3.05 -12.75
N LEU A 28 -16.81 3.81 -12.22
CA LEU A 28 -16.28 3.66 -10.85
C LEU A 28 -17.37 3.75 -9.77
N HIS A 29 -18.24 4.76 -9.84
CA HIS A 29 -19.27 4.96 -8.82
C HIS A 29 -20.34 3.86 -8.86
N ALA A 30 -20.77 3.44 -10.05
CA ALA A 30 -21.73 2.34 -10.21
C ALA A 30 -21.17 1.02 -9.67
N THR A 31 -19.88 0.75 -9.94
CA THR A 31 -19.15 -0.40 -9.39
C THR A 31 -19.14 -0.35 -7.86
N TYR A 32 -18.77 0.79 -7.28
CA TYR A 32 -18.76 0.97 -5.82
C TYR A 32 -20.14 0.76 -5.19
N GLU A 33 -21.20 1.34 -5.74
CA GLU A 33 -22.56 1.16 -5.20
C GLU A 33 -23.03 -0.29 -5.31
N TYR A 34 -22.71 -0.99 -6.40
CA TYR A 34 -23.02 -2.42 -6.51
C TYR A 34 -22.34 -3.24 -5.42
N ILE A 35 -21.03 -3.04 -5.22
CA ILE A 35 -20.27 -3.72 -4.16
C ILE A 35 -20.87 -3.42 -2.78
N ARG A 36 -21.17 -2.14 -2.53
CA ARG A 36 -21.78 -1.69 -1.27
C ARG A 36 -23.14 -2.36 -1.02
N GLN A 37 -24.01 -2.42 -2.01
CA GLN A 37 -25.32 -3.08 -1.87
C GLN A 37 -25.17 -4.60 -1.66
N THR A 38 -24.22 -5.22 -2.35
CA THR A 38 -23.93 -6.65 -2.18
C THR A 38 -23.49 -6.96 -0.76
N ILE A 39 -22.63 -6.13 -0.17
CA ILE A 39 -22.20 -6.24 1.23
C ILE A 39 -23.39 -6.03 2.19
N LEU A 40 -24.22 -5.00 1.96
CA LEU A 40 -25.38 -4.71 2.81
C LEU A 40 -26.40 -5.86 2.84
N ASN A 41 -26.55 -6.56 1.71
CA ASN A 41 -27.45 -7.70 1.54
C ASN A 41 -26.84 -9.03 1.99
N ASP A 42 -25.55 -9.09 2.35
CA ASP A 42 -24.91 -10.31 2.83
C ASP A 42 -25.42 -10.67 4.23
N SER A 43 -26.28 -11.69 4.30
CA SER A 43 -26.88 -12.19 5.53
C SER A 43 -25.90 -12.92 6.45
N SER A 44 -24.69 -13.23 5.98
CA SER A 44 -23.63 -13.83 6.81
C SER A 44 -22.92 -12.82 7.72
N LEU A 45 -23.10 -11.52 7.47
CA LEU A 45 -22.50 -10.43 8.24
C LEU A 45 -23.49 -9.83 9.24
N THR A 46 -22.99 -9.48 10.43
CA THR A 46 -23.67 -8.57 11.36
C THR A 46 -23.63 -7.13 10.85
N ASP A 47 -24.46 -6.24 11.41
CA ASP A 47 -24.47 -4.82 11.02
C ASP A 47 -23.12 -4.11 11.30
N ASP A 48 -22.44 -4.49 12.39
CA ASP A 48 -21.09 -4.00 12.71
C ASP A 48 -20.09 -4.46 11.63
N GLU A 49 -20.18 -5.72 11.19
CA GLU A 49 -19.31 -6.27 10.14
C GLU A 49 -19.60 -5.68 8.76
N LYS A 50 -20.86 -5.42 8.42
CA LYS A 50 -21.23 -4.69 7.19
C LYS A 50 -20.66 -3.28 7.19
N THR A 51 -20.75 -2.59 8.33
CA THR A 51 -20.17 -1.26 8.51
C THR A 51 -18.67 -1.27 8.26
N GLU A 52 -17.95 -2.23 8.85
CA GLU A 52 -16.50 -2.35 8.65
C GLU A 52 -16.15 -2.75 7.20
N ALA A 53 -16.92 -3.65 6.58
CA ALA A 53 -16.72 -4.03 5.18
C ALA A 53 -16.88 -2.85 4.22
N ILE A 54 -17.87 -1.98 4.46
CA ILE A 54 -18.06 -0.74 3.70
C ILE A 54 -16.93 0.25 3.99
N ARG A 55 -16.46 0.36 5.24
CA ARG A 55 -15.33 1.21 5.63
C ARG A 55 -14.05 0.82 4.89
N GLU A 56 -13.75 -0.48 4.82
CA GLU A 56 -12.61 -0.99 4.06
C GLU A 56 -12.78 -0.75 2.54
N SER A 57 -13.97 -1.02 1.99
CA SER A 57 -14.26 -0.74 0.57
C SER A 57 -14.15 0.75 0.20
N ASN A 58 -14.46 1.64 1.15
CA ASN A 58 -14.32 3.08 0.98
C ASN A 58 -12.86 3.53 0.82
N LYS A 59 -11.89 2.81 1.41
CA LYS A 59 -10.46 3.12 1.23
C LYS A 59 -10.07 3.00 -0.25
N ASP A 60 -10.47 1.90 -0.88
CA ASP A 60 -10.24 1.67 -2.31
C ASP A 60 -10.98 2.69 -3.18
N TYR A 61 -12.23 3.00 -2.83
CA TYR A 61 -13.04 3.95 -3.58
C TYR A 61 -12.48 5.38 -3.48
N ASP A 62 -12.04 5.82 -2.29
CA ASP A 62 -11.42 7.12 -2.10
C ASP A 62 -10.11 7.26 -2.87
N ARG A 63 -9.24 6.24 -2.81
CA ARG A 63 -8.03 6.19 -3.63
C ARG A 63 -8.35 6.34 -5.11
N ASP A 64 -9.31 5.56 -5.62
CA ASP A 64 -9.62 5.53 -7.05
C ASP A 64 -10.27 6.84 -7.51
N LYS A 65 -11.12 7.48 -6.69
CA LYS A 65 -11.62 8.83 -6.94
C LYS A 65 -10.47 9.83 -7.08
N ILE A 66 -9.51 9.83 -6.14
CA ILE A 66 -8.36 10.74 -6.17
C ILE A 66 -7.51 10.48 -7.43
N ARG A 67 -7.17 9.22 -7.69
CA ARG A 67 -6.33 8.82 -8.84
C ARG A 67 -6.97 9.23 -10.17
N CYS A 68 -8.26 8.95 -10.35
CA CYS A 68 -8.99 9.24 -11.59
C CYS A 68 -9.52 10.69 -11.63
N ASN A 69 -9.41 11.44 -10.53
CA ASN A 69 -9.98 12.78 -10.37
C ASN A 69 -11.49 12.83 -10.71
N ILE A 70 -12.26 11.85 -10.24
CA ILE A 70 -13.69 11.72 -10.52
C ILE A 70 -14.53 11.66 -9.25
N GLY A 71 -15.80 12.06 -9.36
CA GLY A 71 -16.77 12.04 -8.27
C GLY A 71 -16.98 13.41 -7.64
N THR A 72 -17.87 13.45 -6.65
CA THR A 72 -18.26 14.68 -5.96
C THR A 72 -17.20 15.10 -4.95
N ARG A 73 -16.80 16.38 -5.00
CA ARG A 73 -15.90 16.97 -4.01
C ARG A 73 -16.70 17.51 -2.81
N ARG A 74 -16.15 17.32 -1.60
CA ARG A 74 -16.64 17.92 -0.35
C ARG A 74 -15.67 18.96 0.17
N ILE A 75 -16.15 19.93 0.92
CA ILE A 75 -15.29 20.89 1.62
C ILE A 75 -14.74 20.22 2.88
N CYS A 76 -13.42 20.21 3.04
CA CYS A 76 -12.79 19.72 4.25
C CYS A 76 -12.91 20.75 5.38
N GLU A 77 -13.39 20.33 6.55
CA GLU A 77 -13.55 21.19 7.73
C GLU A 77 -12.22 21.68 8.32
N ASN A 78 -11.13 20.94 8.12
CA ASN A 78 -9.82 21.29 8.69
C ASN A 78 -9.04 22.28 7.82
N CYS A 79 -9.15 22.21 6.49
CA CYS A 79 -8.33 23.01 5.57
C CYS A 79 -9.14 23.85 4.57
N ASN A 80 -10.47 23.75 4.59
CA ASN A 80 -11.41 24.44 3.69
C ASN A 80 -11.21 24.17 2.19
N GLN A 81 -10.45 23.14 1.82
CA GLN A 81 -10.25 22.74 0.42
C GLN A 81 -11.29 21.73 -0.04
N LYS A 82 -11.59 21.74 -1.34
CA LYS A 82 -12.52 20.80 -1.99
C LYS A 82 -11.84 19.46 -2.27
N CYS A 83 -12.01 18.49 -1.38
CA CYS A 83 -11.38 17.16 -1.42
C CYS A 83 -12.32 16.07 -1.97
N LEU A 84 -11.74 15.00 -2.54
CA LEU A 84 -12.48 13.87 -3.12
C LEU A 84 -12.70 12.73 -2.12
N ALA A 85 -11.71 12.46 -1.25
CA ALA A 85 -11.82 11.35 -0.30
C ALA A 85 -12.88 11.64 0.77
N THR A 86 -13.62 10.60 1.16
CA THR A 86 -14.64 10.64 2.19
C THR A 86 -14.02 10.36 3.57
N LEU A 87 -13.12 9.39 3.68
CA LEU A 87 -12.51 8.94 4.94
C LEU A 87 -11.42 9.89 5.46
N TYR A 88 -10.77 10.62 4.57
CA TYR A 88 -9.73 11.61 4.90
C TYR A 88 -9.77 12.77 3.91
N CYS A 89 -8.92 13.77 4.11
CA CYS A 89 -8.69 14.83 3.14
C CYS A 89 -7.29 14.67 2.54
N GLU A 90 -7.21 14.46 1.23
CA GLU A 90 -5.93 14.27 0.54
C GLU A 90 -4.98 15.46 0.74
N TYR A 91 -5.51 16.69 0.85
CA TYR A 91 -4.71 17.89 1.08
C TYR A 91 -4.19 17.99 2.52
N CYS A 92 -4.97 17.57 3.53
CA CYS A 92 -4.50 17.52 4.91
C CYS A 92 -3.33 16.53 5.06
N VAL A 93 -3.46 15.35 4.43
CA VAL A 93 -2.38 14.36 4.40
C VAL A 93 -1.15 14.92 3.69
N GLN A 94 -1.30 15.52 2.51
CA GLN A 94 -0.17 16.15 1.80
C GLN A 94 0.51 17.25 2.62
N ASN A 95 -0.26 18.11 3.30
CA ASN A 95 0.30 19.17 4.15
C ASN A 95 1.02 18.59 5.37
N TYR A 96 0.47 17.53 5.98
CA TYR A 96 1.13 16.80 7.07
C TYR A 96 2.48 16.23 6.64
N LEU A 97 2.55 15.68 5.43
CA LEU A 97 3.78 15.15 4.84
C LEU A 97 4.77 16.28 4.55
N LYS A 98 4.37 17.34 3.84
CA LYS A 98 5.24 18.50 3.54
C LYS A 98 5.90 19.09 4.80
N ALA A 99 5.14 19.20 5.89
CA ALA A 99 5.65 19.72 7.16
C ALA A 99 6.72 18.83 7.83
N ARG A 100 6.89 17.60 7.35
CA ARG A 100 7.79 16.58 7.92
C ARG A 100 8.85 16.10 6.93
N PHE A 101 9.02 16.73 5.77
CA PHE A 101 10.03 16.32 4.79
C PHE A 101 11.43 16.15 5.37
N SER A 102 11.80 16.97 6.36
CA SER A 102 13.07 16.85 7.10
C SER A 102 13.22 15.56 7.91
N ASN A 103 12.12 14.87 8.23
CA ASN A 103 12.13 13.64 9.04
C ASN A 103 12.46 12.39 8.21
N TRP A 104 12.39 12.47 6.87
CA TRP A 104 12.67 11.35 5.97
C TRP A 104 13.96 11.56 5.16
N THR A 105 14.95 12.21 5.75
CA THR A 105 16.24 12.40 5.07
C THR A 105 17.13 11.17 5.20
N SER A 106 17.65 10.75 4.05
CA SER A 106 18.67 9.72 3.90
C SER A 106 20.09 10.30 3.97
N GLY A 107 20.24 11.63 3.95
CA GLY A 107 21.51 12.31 3.69
C GLY A 107 21.90 12.32 2.21
N ASN A 108 21.09 11.74 1.31
CA ASN A 108 21.26 11.78 -0.13
C ASN A 108 20.09 12.57 -0.77
N ASN A 109 20.41 13.71 -1.40
CA ASN A 109 19.40 14.60 -1.96
C ASN A 109 18.56 13.96 -3.08
N ASP A 110 19.13 13.07 -3.90
CA ASP A 110 18.40 12.43 -4.99
C ASP A 110 17.35 11.45 -4.47
N ILE A 111 17.70 10.69 -3.43
CA ILE A 111 16.77 9.79 -2.72
C ILE A 111 15.69 10.60 -2.02
N ASP A 112 16.08 11.65 -1.29
CA ASP A 112 15.15 12.48 -0.53
C ASP A 112 14.13 13.16 -1.48
N ASN A 113 14.60 13.67 -2.61
CA ASN A 113 13.74 14.25 -3.65
C ASN A 113 12.79 13.22 -4.26
N LEU A 114 13.27 11.99 -4.52
CA LEU A 114 12.43 10.90 -5.03
C LEU A 114 11.33 10.51 -4.04
N ILE A 115 11.66 10.40 -2.75
CA ILE A 115 10.70 10.09 -1.68
C ILE A 115 9.66 11.20 -1.55
N GLN A 116 10.09 12.46 -1.47
CA GLN A 116 9.19 13.62 -1.37
C GLN A 116 8.24 13.68 -2.57
N LYS A 117 8.74 13.43 -3.79
CA LYS A 117 7.89 13.35 -4.99
C LYS A 117 6.82 12.25 -4.85
N CYS A 118 7.21 11.05 -4.41
CA CYS A 118 6.25 9.95 -4.19
C CYS A 118 5.20 10.32 -3.14
N GLN A 119 5.60 10.97 -2.05
CA GLN A 119 4.71 11.43 -0.98
C GLN A 119 3.68 12.45 -1.48
N LEU A 120 4.10 13.38 -2.37
CA LEU A 120 3.21 14.37 -2.97
C LEU A 120 2.20 13.76 -3.95
N GLU A 121 2.59 12.70 -4.65
CA GLU A 121 1.74 11.98 -5.60
C GLU A 121 0.91 10.86 -4.95
N THR A 122 1.03 10.65 -3.64
CA THR A 122 0.34 9.55 -2.95
C THR A 122 -1.17 9.75 -2.95
N HIS A 123 -1.90 8.67 -3.25
CA HIS A 123 -3.36 8.69 -3.30
C HIS A 123 -4.04 8.20 -2.02
N GLU A 124 -3.36 7.43 -1.17
CA GLU A 124 -3.91 6.90 0.07
C GLU A 124 -2.83 6.80 1.17
N PRO A 125 -3.18 6.94 2.47
CA PRO A 125 -2.22 6.82 3.57
C PRO A 125 -1.38 5.54 3.52
N ALA A 126 -2.00 4.43 3.12
CA ALA A 126 -1.34 3.14 3.03
C ALA A 126 -0.27 3.04 1.95
N MET A 127 -0.12 4.02 1.05
CA MET A 127 0.87 3.99 -0.04
C MET A 127 1.99 5.01 0.13
N ILE A 128 2.01 5.73 1.24
CA ILE A 128 3.07 6.68 1.57
C ILE A 128 4.41 5.95 1.61
N VAL A 129 5.34 6.43 0.78
CA VAL A 129 6.73 5.99 0.70
C VAL A 129 7.57 6.73 1.72
N GLU A 130 8.52 6.05 2.35
CA GLU A 130 9.37 6.61 3.40
C GLU A 130 10.85 6.29 3.21
N TRP A 131 11.71 7.15 3.76
CA TRP A 131 13.02 6.72 4.20
C TRP A 131 12.85 6.01 5.53
N ILE A 132 13.29 4.75 5.61
CA ILE A 132 13.14 3.91 6.80
C ILE A 132 14.52 3.79 7.45
N PRO A 133 14.73 4.39 8.64
CA PRO A 133 15.97 4.22 9.37
C PRO A 133 16.28 2.74 9.58
N TYR A 134 17.50 2.31 9.27
CA TYR A 134 17.86 0.89 9.35
C TYR A 134 17.63 0.30 10.75
N ASN A 135 17.80 1.12 11.80
CA ASN A 135 17.54 0.73 13.19
C ASN A 135 16.07 0.44 13.51
N ASN A 136 15.13 0.86 12.64
CA ASN A 136 13.71 0.52 12.77
C ASN A 136 13.39 -0.86 12.17
N LEU A 137 14.38 -1.53 11.57
CA LEU A 137 14.29 -2.89 11.01
C LEU A 137 14.99 -3.86 11.97
N GLN A 138 14.20 -4.72 12.61
CA GLN A 138 14.69 -5.71 13.58
C GLN A 138 14.70 -7.12 12.99
N ASN A 139 15.46 -8.01 13.62
CA ASN A 139 15.52 -9.43 13.25
C ASN A 139 15.85 -9.65 11.77
N ILE A 140 16.77 -8.86 11.23
CA ILE A 140 17.17 -8.94 9.83
C ILE A 140 17.84 -10.29 9.57
N LYS A 141 17.30 -11.07 8.65
CA LYS A 141 17.80 -12.41 8.29
C LYS A 141 17.92 -12.54 6.78
N HIS A 142 19.05 -13.05 6.31
CA HIS A 142 19.19 -13.46 4.91
C HIS A 142 18.17 -14.55 4.59
N LEU A 143 17.43 -14.36 3.50
CA LEU A 143 16.41 -15.29 3.03
C LEU A 143 16.97 -16.12 1.88
N THR A 144 17.48 -15.44 0.85
CA THR A 144 18.01 -16.08 -0.36
C THR A 144 18.78 -15.07 -1.20
N LYS A 145 19.52 -15.56 -2.19
CA LYS A 145 20.07 -14.73 -3.25
C LYS A 145 19.21 -14.89 -4.50
N GLY A 146 18.61 -13.79 -4.95
CA GLY A 146 17.93 -13.72 -6.24
C GLY A 146 18.93 -13.72 -7.40
N GLY A 147 18.45 -13.40 -8.62
CA GLY A 147 19.32 -13.35 -9.79
C GLY A 147 20.53 -12.42 -9.63
N PHE A 148 20.32 -11.23 -9.04
CA PHE A 148 21.35 -10.20 -8.90
C PHE A 148 21.36 -9.48 -7.54
N SER A 149 20.47 -9.86 -6.62
CA SER A 149 20.30 -9.17 -5.33
C SER A 149 20.18 -10.17 -4.19
N ASP A 150 20.79 -9.86 -3.05
CA ASP A 150 20.50 -10.55 -1.81
C ASP A 150 19.16 -10.07 -1.25
N ILE A 151 18.38 -11.03 -0.76
CA ILE A 151 17.05 -10.83 -0.21
C ILE A 151 17.09 -11.18 1.26
N TYR A 152 16.59 -10.27 2.09
CA TYR A 152 16.49 -10.42 3.52
C TYR A 152 15.03 -10.27 3.96
N THR A 153 14.76 -10.67 5.20
CA THR A 153 13.49 -10.43 5.88
C THR A 153 13.74 -9.65 7.16
N ALA A 154 12.78 -8.83 7.59
CA ALA A 154 12.89 -8.04 8.81
C ALA A 154 11.52 -7.72 9.42
N ASN A 155 11.52 -7.33 10.69
CA ASN A 155 10.38 -6.70 11.35
C ASN A 155 10.58 -5.19 11.34
N TRP A 156 9.76 -4.46 10.58
CA TRP A 156 9.71 -3.00 10.65
C TRP A 156 8.82 -2.57 11.81
N ILE A 157 9.40 -1.92 12.83
CA ILE A 157 8.72 -1.65 14.11
C ILE A 157 7.50 -0.74 14.00
N ASP A 158 7.57 0.28 13.15
CA ASP A 158 6.49 1.26 12.98
C ASP A 158 5.44 0.78 11.97
N GLY A 159 5.88 0.00 10.98
CA GLY A 159 5.07 -0.37 9.83
C GLY A 159 4.60 0.84 9.03
N TYR A 160 3.81 0.56 8.00
CA TYR A 160 3.20 1.60 7.16
C TYR A 160 2.07 2.32 7.87
N TYR A 161 1.62 3.45 7.30
CA TYR A 161 0.44 4.14 7.79
C TYR A 161 -0.85 3.44 7.34
N ILE A 162 -1.83 3.29 8.23
CA ILE A 162 -3.12 2.68 7.87
C ILE A 162 -4.18 3.73 7.56
N GLU A 163 -4.21 4.81 8.33
CA GLU A 163 -5.35 5.75 8.34
C GLU A 163 -4.87 7.16 8.71
N TRP A 164 -5.73 8.14 8.42
CA TRP A 164 -5.58 9.53 8.87
C TRP A 164 -6.57 9.80 9.99
N ASP A 165 -6.07 10.17 11.17
CA ASP A 165 -6.91 10.65 12.27
C ASP A 165 -7.30 12.11 12.00
N THR A 166 -8.56 12.33 11.64
CA THR A 166 -9.08 13.67 11.32
C THR A 166 -9.10 14.60 12.53
N LYS A 167 -9.27 14.07 13.75
CA LYS A 167 -9.33 14.85 14.99
C LYS A 167 -7.95 15.27 15.44
N LYS A 168 -6.99 14.33 15.43
CA LYS A 168 -5.59 14.62 15.81
C LYS A 168 -4.79 15.27 14.69
N GLN A 169 -5.29 15.20 13.45
CA GLN A 169 -4.59 15.61 12.24
C GLN A 169 -3.22 14.91 12.10
N GLN A 170 -3.22 13.60 12.28
CA GLN A 170 -2.02 12.77 12.27
C GLN A 170 -2.28 11.44 11.55
N LEU A 171 -1.23 10.90 10.93
CA LEU A 171 -1.27 9.56 10.35
C LEU A 171 -1.11 8.49 11.46
N ILE A 172 -1.90 7.42 11.35
CA ILE A 172 -1.87 6.27 12.26
C ILE A 172 -1.00 5.19 11.65
N ARG A 173 -0.07 4.66 12.44
CA ARG A 173 0.84 3.55 12.07
C ARG A 173 0.14 2.19 12.25
N PHE A 174 0.48 1.24 11.38
CA PHE A 174 0.08 -0.17 11.52
C PHE A 174 0.71 -0.82 12.77
N GLY A 175 1.91 -0.36 13.14
CA GLY A 175 2.75 -1.06 14.12
C GLY A 175 3.63 -2.10 13.44
N THR A 176 4.19 -3.01 14.24
CA THR A 176 5.23 -3.92 13.74
C THR A 176 4.75 -4.79 12.58
N GLN A 177 5.47 -4.73 11.47
CA GLN A 177 5.14 -5.40 10.23
C GLN A 177 6.31 -6.23 9.71
N PHE A 178 6.02 -7.43 9.21
CA PHE A 178 7.00 -8.24 8.49
C PHE A 178 7.24 -7.71 7.06
N VAL A 179 8.50 -7.49 6.70
CA VAL A 179 8.91 -6.90 5.41
C VAL A 179 10.03 -7.71 4.76
N VAL A 180 10.14 -7.58 3.44
CA VAL A 180 11.26 -8.08 2.63
C VAL A 180 12.20 -6.91 2.34
N LEU A 181 13.50 -7.13 2.50
CA LEU A 181 14.53 -6.20 2.06
C LEU A 181 15.20 -6.75 0.82
N LYS A 182 15.18 -6.00 -0.28
CA LYS A 182 15.93 -6.34 -1.49
C LYS A 182 17.12 -5.40 -1.60
N GLU A 183 18.32 -5.97 -1.55
CA GLU A 183 19.56 -5.20 -1.69
C GLU A 183 19.74 -4.71 -3.13
N LEU A 184 19.98 -3.40 -3.25
CA LEU A 184 20.28 -2.72 -4.48
C LEU A 184 21.80 -2.60 -4.58
N VAL A 185 22.42 -3.57 -5.25
CA VAL A 185 23.88 -3.65 -5.33
C VAL A 185 24.41 -2.45 -6.10
N ASN A 186 25.23 -1.64 -5.43
CA ASN A 186 25.95 -0.53 -6.04
C ASN A 186 27.23 -1.07 -6.68
N VAL A 187 27.15 -1.51 -7.94
CA VAL A 187 28.35 -1.92 -8.70
C VAL A 187 29.08 -0.64 -9.17
N GLU A 188 30.37 -0.52 -8.91
CA GLU A 188 31.18 0.61 -9.39
C GLU A 188 31.01 0.79 -10.91
N GLY A 189 30.60 2.00 -11.32
CA GLY A 189 30.27 2.34 -12.72
C GLY A 189 28.79 2.19 -13.11
N ALA A 190 27.94 1.64 -12.24
CA ALA A 190 26.51 1.42 -12.46
C ALA A 190 25.60 2.20 -11.48
N SER A 191 26.10 3.32 -10.92
CA SER A 191 25.37 4.13 -9.93
C SER A 191 23.98 4.61 -10.40
N GLN A 192 23.71 4.59 -11.70
CA GLN A 192 22.38 4.90 -12.23
C GLN A 192 21.40 3.71 -12.18
N ILE A 193 21.87 2.46 -12.30
CA ILE A 193 21.00 1.29 -12.49
C ILE A 193 20.17 1.04 -11.23
N TRP A 194 20.82 1.04 -10.06
CA TRP A 194 20.13 0.82 -8.79
C TRP A 194 19.11 1.93 -8.50
N PHE A 195 19.43 3.17 -8.88
CA PHE A 195 18.55 4.32 -8.64
C PHE A 195 17.34 4.30 -9.56
N GLU A 196 17.50 3.96 -10.84
CA GLU A 196 16.36 3.77 -11.75
C GLU A 196 15.50 2.58 -11.33
N GLU A 197 16.08 1.51 -10.80
CA GLU A 197 15.32 0.41 -10.21
C GLU A 197 14.49 0.88 -9.00
N ALA A 198 15.11 1.61 -8.07
CA ALA A 198 14.42 2.16 -6.91
C ALA A 198 13.27 3.08 -7.32
N LYS A 199 13.54 4.00 -8.25
CA LYS A 199 12.54 4.92 -8.83
C LYS A 199 11.41 4.17 -9.52
N SER A 200 11.70 3.10 -10.24
CA SER A 200 10.67 2.26 -10.87
C SER A 200 9.76 1.62 -9.82
N HIS A 201 10.35 0.95 -8.81
CA HIS A 201 9.59 0.32 -7.74
C HIS A 201 8.73 1.31 -6.93
N LEU A 202 9.30 2.46 -6.56
CA LEU A 202 8.59 3.49 -5.79
C LEU A 202 7.45 4.11 -6.61
N ASN A 203 7.69 4.50 -7.86
CA ASN A 203 6.65 5.14 -8.68
C ASN A 203 5.51 4.18 -9.04
N ILE A 204 5.83 2.94 -9.39
CA ILE A 204 4.84 1.96 -9.84
C ILE A 204 4.01 1.49 -8.65
N SER A 205 4.66 1.05 -7.57
CA SER A 205 3.91 0.47 -6.45
C SER A 205 3.03 1.51 -5.76
N ASN A 206 3.49 2.77 -5.60
CA ASN A 206 2.71 3.87 -5.02
C ASN A 206 1.38 4.13 -5.76
N LYS A 207 1.32 3.89 -7.07
CA LYS A 207 0.12 4.17 -7.90
C LYS A 207 -0.79 2.96 -8.10
N TYR A 208 -0.23 1.76 -8.01
CA TYR A 208 -0.92 0.52 -8.39
C TYR A 208 -0.91 -0.50 -7.23
N PRO A 209 -2.01 -0.60 -6.45
CA PRO A 209 -2.09 -1.43 -5.25
C PRO A 209 -1.99 -2.94 -5.51
N ARG A 210 -2.16 -3.36 -6.78
CA ARG A 210 -1.99 -4.76 -7.21
C ARG A 210 -0.53 -5.20 -7.27
N ILE A 211 0.41 -4.25 -7.27
CA ILE A 211 1.84 -4.51 -7.29
C ILE A 211 2.31 -4.61 -5.84
N VAL A 212 3.34 -5.43 -5.60
CA VAL A 212 3.94 -5.53 -4.27
C VAL A 212 4.36 -4.14 -3.82
N LYS A 213 3.75 -3.69 -2.73
CA LYS A 213 3.99 -2.36 -2.19
C LYS A 213 5.46 -2.22 -1.81
N CYS A 214 6.11 -1.18 -2.35
CA CYS A 214 7.38 -0.69 -1.83
C CYS A 214 7.08 0.38 -0.78
N CYS A 215 7.38 0.08 0.48
CA CYS A 215 7.18 0.99 1.60
C CYS A 215 8.23 2.10 1.61
N GLY A 216 9.39 1.87 1.01
CA GLY A 216 10.48 2.82 1.14
C GLY A 216 11.84 2.30 0.74
N LEU A 217 12.83 3.09 1.13
CA LEU A 217 14.25 2.77 1.04
C LEU A 217 14.88 2.78 2.43
N THR A 218 15.94 2.02 2.59
CA THR A 218 16.85 2.08 3.74
C THR A 218 18.29 1.91 3.24
N GLN A 219 19.28 2.12 4.11
CA GLN A 219 20.68 1.86 3.80
C GLN A 219 21.27 0.95 4.86
N ASN A 220 21.97 -0.09 4.43
CA ASN A 220 22.73 -0.95 5.31
C ASN A 220 23.97 -0.18 5.82
N PRO A 221 24.09 0.09 7.13
CA PRO A 221 25.27 0.77 7.66
C PRO A 221 26.55 -0.08 7.55
N SER A 222 26.46 -1.42 7.40
CA SER A 222 27.65 -2.29 7.37
C SER A 222 28.39 -2.28 6.03
N ASN A 223 27.68 -2.04 4.92
CA ASN A 223 28.27 -2.08 3.58
C ASN A 223 27.90 -0.85 2.71
N GLY A 224 27.04 0.05 3.21
CA GLY A 224 26.63 1.27 2.51
C GLY A 224 25.58 1.05 1.41
N ASN A 225 25.17 -0.20 1.13
CA ASN A 225 24.20 -0.50 0.08
C ASN A 225 22.79 -0.04 0.47
N TYR A 226 22.07 0.49 -0.51
CA TYR A 226 20.64 0.78 -0.36
C TYR A 226 19.81 -0.49 -0.49
N MET A 227 18.65 -0.50 0.15
CA MET A 227 17.70 -1.62 0.10
C MET A 227 16.28 -1.08 -0.12
N LEU A 228 15.52 -1.76 -0.98
CA LEU A 228 14.08 -1.59 -1.05
C LEU A 228 13.42 -2.29 0.13
N VAL A 229 12.48 -1.62 0.78
CA VAL A 229 11.63 -2.21 1.82
C VAL A 229 10.28 -2.54 1.20
N LEU A 230 9.99 -3.82 1.05
CA LEU A 230 8.80 -4.34 0.37
C LEU A 230 7.87 -5.03 1.36
N ASN A 231 6.55 -4.89 1.15
CA ASN A 231 5.59 -5.71 1.89
C ASN A 231 5.80 -7.19 1.59
N TRP A 232 5.76 -8.02 2.64
CA TRP A 232 5.75 -9.47 2.48
C TRP A 232 4.52 -9.94 1.68
N ARG A 233 4.72 -11.01 0.91
CA ARG A 233 3.68 -11.76 0.18
C ARG A 233 3.95 -13.24 0.37
N ASP A 234 2.90 -14.00 0.67
CA ASP A 234 3.00 -15.39 1.15
C ASP A 234 3.45 -16.42 0.10
N ALA A 235 3.53 -16.04 -1.18
CA ALA A 235 3.98 -16.95 -2.22
C ALA A 235 4.65 -16.21 -3.39
N ASN A 236 5.73 -16.80 -3.91
CA ASN A 236 6.20 -16.48 -5.25
C ASN A 236 5.38 -17.25 -6.29
N LEU A 237 5.22 -16.66 -7.47
CA LEU A 237 4.41 -17.25 -8.54
C LEU A 237 4.89 -18.66 -8.92
N ARG A 238 6.21 -18.91 -8.91
CA ARG A 238 6.77 -20.22 -9.26
C ARG A 238 6.32 -21.32 -8.31
N GLU A 239 6.43 -21.10 -7.01
CA GLU A 239 5.96 -22.02 -5.97
C GLU A 239 4.45 -22.20 -6.03
N TYR A 240 3.70 -21.11 -6.24
CA TYR A 240 2.26 -21.19 -6.40
C TYR A 240 1.87 -22.07 -7.59
N LEU A 241 2.48 -21.85 -8.77
CA LEU A 241 2.23 -22.64 -9.97
C LEU A 241 2.63 -24.11 -9.78
N GLN A 242 3.77 -24.37 -9.14
CA GLN A 242 4.20 -25.74 -8.82
C GLN A 242 3.21 -26.46 -7.89
N ARG A 243 2.72 -25.78 -6.85
CA ARG A 243 1.76 -26.36 -5.89
C ARG A 243 0.36 -26.54 -6.48
N ASN A 244 -0.02 -25.74 -7.47
CA ASN A 244 -1.39 -25.73 -8.02
C ASN A 244 -1.47 -26.25 -9.46
N HIS A 245 -0.40 -26.85 -9.99
CA HIS A 245 -0.31 -27.29 -11.38
C HIS A 245 -1.51 -28.18 -11.78
N SER A 246 -1.84 -29.17 -10.96
CA SER A 246 -2.95 -30.11 -11.23
C SER A 246 -4.33 -29.43 -11.27
N ARG A 247 -4.58 -28.47 -10.37
CA ARG A 247 -5.86 -27.73 -10.30
C ARG A 247 -6.04 -26.74 -11.44
N LEU A 248 -4.93 -26.23 -11.99
CA LEU A 248 -4.96 -25.29 -13.10
C LEU A 248 -5.17 -25.99 -14.44
N THR A 249 -4.78 -27.26 -14.57
CA THR A 249 -4.96 -28.06 -15.79
C THR A 249 -6.33 -28.72 -15.92
N GLU A 250 -7.13 -28.79 -14.85
CA GLU A 250 -8.48 -29.38 -14.87
C GLU A 250 -9.56 -28.47 -15.48
N PHE A 251 -9.25 -27.19 -15.75
CA PHE A 251 -10.19 -26.26 -16.41
C PHE A 251 -10.20 -26.37 -17.94
N ASP A 252 -9.33 -27.22 -18.52
CA ASP A 252 -9.21 -27.45 -19.96
C ASP A 252 -9.76 -28.83 -20.41
N SER A 253 -10.51 -29.54 -19.56
CA SER A 253 -11.11 -30.86 -19.88
C SER A 253 -12.62 -30.92 -19.64
#